data_AF-A0A7C6TVG8-F1
#
_entry.id   AF-A0A7C6TVG8-F1
#
_cell.length_a   1.000
_cell.length_b   1.000
_cell.length_c   1.000
_cell.angle_alpha   90.00
_cell.angle_beta   90.00
_cell.angle_gamma   90.00
#
_symmetry.space_group_name_H-M   'P 1'
#
loop_
_entity.id
_entity.type
_entity.pdbx_description
1 polymer ?
#
loop_
_entity_poly.entity_id
_entity_poly.type
_entity_poly.pdbx_seq_one_letter_code
_entity_poly.pdbx_strand_id
1 'polypeptide(L)'
;MNESKTASRVNIGPVERWLSLITGAALFFYWMRRSYRNFLWLAGSGLLVYRGLTGHSYLYTLMGRRREMMPRLAPRRGLYIHDTITINRPVDDVYYNWRNLRNLPRIMSHLQSVTPEEDGRSHWVVRAPGPIPVTMEWDAEIVEERENELLRWQSRPGSDVDAYGELRFREAPGGRGTELELELSYDPPGGVVTTSTFGKMFNKATEYQIMEDLRSFKRVLETGEVPTTEGQPSGRL
;
A
#
# COMPACT_ATOMS: atom_id res chain seq x y z
N MET A 1 -79.65 24.36 1.69
CA MET A 1 -78.89 24.87 2.85
C MET A 1 -78.20 23.68 3.51
N ASN A 2 -76.90 23.48 3.26
CA ASN A 2 -76.04 22.63 4.11
C ASN A 2 -74.57 22.81 3.71
N GLU A 3 -73.82 23.54 4.54
CA GLU A 3 -72.36 23.43 4.61
C GLU A 3 -71.96 23.47 6.09
N SER A 4 -71.72 22.30 6.68
CA SER A 4 -71.08 22.16 7.98
C SER A 4 -69.56 22.20 7.79
N LYS A 5 -68.96 23.35 8.14
CA LYS A 5 -67.51 23.56 8.16
C LYS A 5 -66.83 22.62 9.15
N THR A 6 -65.82 21.90 8.67
CA THR A 6 -64.94 21.02 9.43
C THR A 6 -64.06 21.84 10.39
N ALA A 7 -64.13 21.58 11.69
CA ALA A 7 -63.30 22.25 12.71
C ALA A 7 -61.82 21.84 12.58
N SER A 8 -60.91 22.82 12.51
CA SER A 8 -59.47 22.57 12.35
C SER A 8 -58.84 22.00 13.62
N ARG A 9 -58.27 20.80 13.54
CA ARG A 9 -57.60 20.06 14.64
C ARG A 9 -56.18 20.56 14.95
N VAL A 10 -56.00 21.84 15.25
CA VAL A 10 -54.66 22.37 15.62
C VAL A 10 -54.71 22.88 17.05
N ASN A 11 -53.99 22.20 17.94
CA ASN A 11 -54.00 22.41 19.40
C ASN A 11 -52.98 23.46 19.90
N ILE A 12 -52.18 24.04 19.00
CA ILE A 12 -51.11 24.99 19.35
C ILE A 12 -51.12 26.19 18.41
N GLY A 13 -50.93 27.37 19.00
CA GLY A 13 -50.99 28.63 18.28
C GLY A 13 -49.83 28.80 17.28
N PRO A 14 -49.97 29.65 16.24
CA PRO A 14 -48.90 29.89 15.27
C PRO A 14 -47.57 30.29 15.93
N VAL A 15 -47.62 31.11 16.98
CA VAL A 15 -46.44 31.58 17.71
C VAL A 15 -45.73 30.44 18.46
N GLU A 16 -46.49 29.56 19.12
CA GLU A 16 -45.94 28.40 19.85
C GLU A 16 -45.29 27.39 18.91
N ARG A 17 -45.82 27.26 17.69
CA ARG A 17 -45.24 26.43 16.63
C ARG A 17 -43.89 26.98 16.18
N TRP A 18 -43.82 28.28 15.95
CA TRP A 18 -42.55 28.94 15.60
C TRP A 18 -41.52 28.86 16.74
N LEU A 19 -41.95 29.05 17.98
CA LEU A 19 -41.08 28.94 19.16
C LEU A 19 -40.52 27.52 19.33
N SER A 20 -41.36 26.52 19.09
CA SER A 20 -41.00 25.09 19.16
C SER A 20 -40.01 24.71 18.06
N LEU A 21 -40.19 25.24 16.84
CA LEU A 21 -39.27 25.04 15.72
C LEU A 21 -37.90 25.65 15.99
N ILE A 22 -37.85 26.89 16.50
CA ILE A 22 -36.60 27.58 16.81
C ILE A 22 -35.84 26.86 17.94
N THR A 23 -36.56 26.51 19.01
CA THR A 23 -35.96 25.79 20.15
C THR A 23 -35.45 24.41 19.73
N GLY A 24 -36.23 23.67 18.94
CA GLY A 24 -35.83 22.37 18.40
C GLY A 24 -34.60 22.47 17.50
N ALA A 25 -34.55 23.44 16.59
CA ALA A 25 -33.40 23.67 15.71
C ALA A 25 -32.15 24.08 16.49
N ALA A 26 -32.29 24.91 17.54
CA ALA A 26 -31.17 25.32 18.39
C ALA A 26 -30.60 24.14 19.19
N LEU A 27 -31.46 23.29 19.77
CA LEU A 27 -31.05 22.07 20.46
C LEU A 27 -30.38 21.07 19.51
N PHE A 28 -30.93 20.92 18.29
CA PHE A 28 -30.34 20.09 17.25
C PHE A 28 -28.94 20.59 16.86
N PHE A 29 -28.77 21.89 16.62
CA PHE A 29 -27.48 22.50 16.30
C PHE A 29 -26.48 22.42 17.45
N TYR A 30 -26.95 22.58 18.70
CA TYR A 30 -26.13 22.43 19.89
C TYR A 30 -25.64 20.98 20.07
N TRP A 31 -26.52 20.00 19.87
CA TRP A 31 -26.18 18.58 19.89
C TRP A 31 -25.23 18.21 18.74
N MET A 32 -25.49 18.73 17.54
CA MET A 32 -24.63 18.55 16.36
C MET A 32 -23.24 19.12 16.59
N ARG A 33 -23.10 20.32 17.17
CA ARG A 33 -21.80 20.91 17.53
C ARG A 33 -21.04 20.12 18.59
N ARG A 34 -21.74 19.41 19.48
CA ARG A 34 -21.12 18.60 20.54
C ARG A 34 -20.79 17.18 20.06
N SER A 35 -21.52 16.66 19.07
CA SER A 35 -21.47 15.26 18.62
C SER A 35 -20.97 15.07 17.17
N TYR A 36 -20.61 16.13 16.44
CA TYR A 36 -20.09 16.00 15.05
C TYR A 36 -18.84 15.11 15.00
N ARG A 37 -18.01 15.12 16.06
CA ARG A 37 -16.88 14.21 16.22
C ARG A 37 -17.34 12.76 16.30
N ASN A 38 -18.42 12.47 17.03
CA ASN A 38 -18.98 11.12 17.12
C ASN A 38 -19.58 10.68 15.78
N PHE A 39 -20.20 11.59 15.04
CA PHE A 39 -20.68 11.31 13.68
C PHE A 39 -19.52 11.01 12.72
N LEU A 40 -18.42 11.77 12.80
CA LEU A 40 -17.20 11.48 12.03
C LEU A 40 -16.60 10.12 12.41
N TRP A 41 -16.57 9.76 13.69
CA TRP A 41 -16.13 8.43 14.14
C TRP A 41 -17.05 7.32 13.64
N LEU A 42 -18.37 7.54 13.64
CA LEU A 42 -19.35 6.56 13.16
C LEU A 42 -19.29 6.40 11.63
N ALA A 43 -19.09 7.49 10.90
CA ALA A 43 -18.89 7.47 9.45
C ALA A 43 -17.56 6.80 9.09
N GLY A 44 -16.49 7.11 9.82
CA GLY A 44 -15.19 6.48 9.67
C GLY A 44 -15.23 4.98 9.99
N SER A 45 -15.88 4.58 11.09
CA SER A 45 -16.01 3.17 11.47
C SER A 45 -16.90 2.40 10.49
N GLY A 46 -18.01 2.98 10.06
CA GLY A 46 -18.87 2.39 9.03
C GLY A 46 -18.13 2.17 7.72
N LEU A 47 -17.30 3.13 7.30
CA LEU A 47 -16.45 2.99 6.13
C LEU A 47 -15.41 1.88 6.31
N LEU A 48 -14.75 1.79 7.46
CA LEU A 48 -13.75 0.75 7.75
C LEU A 48 -14.38 -0.65 7.80
N VAL A 49 -15.55 -0.79 8.42
CA VAL A 49 -16.31 -2.05 8.45
C VAL A 49 -16.77 -2.44 7.05
N TYR A 50 -17.30 -1.51 6.27
CA TYR A 50 -17.69 -1.76 4.87
C TYR A 50 -16.50 -2.21 4.02
N ARG A 51 -15.33 -1.58 4.19
CA ARG A 51 -14.09 -2.02 3.52
C ARG A 51 -13.71 -3.45 3.92
N GLY A 52 -13.69 -3.74 5.21
CA GLY A 52 -13.33 -5.07 5.71
C GLY A 52 -14.29 -6.17 5.22
N LEU A 53 -15.57 -5.84 5.04
CA LEU A 53 -16.58 -6.81 4.58
C LEU A 53 -16.62 -7.01 3.06
N THR A 54 -16.26 -6.00 2.26
CA THR A 54 -16.44 -6.03 0.80
C THR A 54 -15.14 -6.12 0.00
N GLY A 55 -13.98 -5.88 0.64
CA GLY A 55 -12.70 -5.76 -0.06
C GLY A 55 -12.64 -4.57 -1.03
N HIS A 56 -13.62 -3.66 -1.00
CA HIS A 56 -13.75 -2.57 -1.98
C HIS A 56 -13.60 -1.19 -1.34
N SER A 57 -12.81 -0.33 -1.98
CA SER A 57 -12.42 1.00 -1.49
C SER A 57 -13.01 2.12 -2.34
N TYR A 58 -14.16 2.67 -1.93
CA TYR A 58 -14.80 3.80 -2.63
C TYR A 58 -13.97 5.11 -2.57
N LEU A 59 -13.00 5.18 -1.66
CA LEU A 59 -12.06 6.31 -1.56
C LEU A 59 -11.13 6.40 -2.79
N TYR A 60 -10.78 5.28 -3.42
CA TYR A 60 -9.87 5.30 -4.57
C TYR A 60 -10.58 5.69 -5.88
N THR A 61 -11.86 5.35 -6.04
CA THR A 61 -12.67 5.81 -7.16
C THR A 61 -12.97 7.31 -7.09
N LEU A 62 -13.16 7.88 -5.88
CA LEU A 62 -13.34 9.32 -5.67
C LEU A 62 -12.07 10.15 -5.91
N MET A 63 -10.88 9.56 -5.75
CA MET A 63 -9.60 10.27 -5.91
C MET A 63 -9.12 10.39 -7.37
N GLY A 64 -9.85 9.87 -8.35
CA GLY A 64 -9.63 10.19 -9.77
C GLY A 64 -8.20 9.91 -10.27
N ARG A 65 -7.60 8.77 -9.91
CA ARG A 65 -6.27 8.38 -10.42
C ARG A 65 -6.37 7.98 -11.89
N ARG A 66 -6.04 8.91 -12.77
CA ARG A 66 -5.69 8.62 -14.17
C ARG A 66 -4.27 8.06 -14.16
N ARG A 67 -4.13 6.75 -14.35
CA ARG A 67 -2.83 6.07 -14.43
C ARG A 67 -2.22 6.36 -15.81
N GLU A 68 -1.43 7.42 -15.89
CA GLU A 68 -0.57 7.67 -17.05
C GLU A 68 0.65 6.75 -16.93
N MET A 69 0.89 5.92 -17.95
CA MET A 69 2.14 5.16 -18.10
C MET A 69 3.29 6.17 -18.13
N MET A 70 4.02 6.30 -17.02
CA MET A 70 5.05 7.34 -16.84
C MET A 70 6.39 6.87 -17.40
N PRO A 71 7.05 7.66 -18.27
CA PRO A 71 8.46 7.46 -18.62
C PRO A 71 9.34 7.97 -17.48
N ARG A 72 10.24 7.12 -16.97
CA ARG A 72 11.23 7.40 -15.90
C ARG A 72 10.62 8.03 -14.64
N LEU A 73 10.07 7.19 -13.77
CA LEU A 73 9.99 7.34 -12.30
C LEU A 73 10.21 8.76 -11.74
N ALA A 74 9.40 9.72 -12.16
CA ALA A 74 9.41 11.05 -11.59
C ALA A 74 8.64 10.98 -10.25
N PRO A 75 9.13 11.60 -9.17
CA PRO A 75 8.53 11.47 -7.85
C PRO A 75 7.20 12.24 -7.83
N ARG A 76 6.09 11.52 -8.05
CA ARG A 76 4.75 12.08 -7.89
C ARG A 76 3.96 11.28 -6.88
N ARG A 77 4.15 11.67 -5.60
CA ARG A 77 3.44 11.23 -4.38
C ARG A 77 3.59 9.71 -4.16
N GLY A 78 4.21 9.35 -3.04
CA GLY A 78 4.53 7.94 -2.70
C GLY A 78 5.94 7.81 -2.12
N LEU A 79 6.29 6.62 -1.67
CA LEU A 79 7.67 6.27 -1.34
C LEU A 79 8.41 5.94 -2.64
N TYR A 80 9.61 6.49 -2.81
CA TYR A 80 10.52 6.17 -3.89
C TYR A 80 11.80 5.61 -3.28
N ILE A 81 12.21 4.44 -3.75
CA ILE A 81 13.42 3.74 -3.31
C ILE A 81 14.27 3.50 -4.54
N HIS A 82 15.54 3.85 -4.44
CA HIS A 82 16.56 3.56 -5.44
C HIS A 82 17.76 2.97 -4.70
N ASP A 83 18.16 1.77 -5.10
CA ASP A 83 19.34 1.12 -4.54
C ASP A 83 20.08 0.34 -5.63
N THR A 84 21.38 0.14 -5.46
CA THR A 84 22.22 -0.61 -6.39
C THR A 84 23.20 -1.47 -5.62
N ILE A 85 23.20 -2.77 -5.93
CA ILE A 85 24.12 -3.74 -5.36
C ILE A 85 24.97 -4.40 -6.45
N THR A 86 26.24 -4.64 -6.17
CA THR A 86 27.10 -5.46 -7.04
C THR A 86 27.10 -6.89 -6.52
N ILE A 87 26.77 -7.86 -7.36
CA ILE A 87 26.74 -9.29 -7.06
C ILE A 87 27.82 -9.97 -7.88
N ASN A 88 28.71 -10.73 -7.25
CA ASN A 88 29.81 -11.45 -7.87
C ASN A 88 29.33 -12.72 -8.60
N ARG A 89 28.40 -12.54 -9.54
CA ARG A 89 27.82 -13.58 -10.40
C ARG A 89 27.59 -13.03 -11.82
N PRO A 90 27.63 -13.90 -12.84
CA PRO A 90 27.21 -13.56 -14.19
C PRO A 90 25.77 -13.02 -14.26
N VAL A 91 25.49 -12.16 -15.25
CA VAL A 91 24.22 -11.43 -15.35
C VAL A 91 23.02 -12.35 -15.58
N ASP A 92 23.22 -13.43 -16.33
CA ASP A 92 22.23 -14.48 -16.59
C ASP A 92 21.84 -15.23 -15.31
N ASP A 93 22.81 -15.54 -14.45
CA ASP A 93 22.57 -16.17 -13.14
C ASP A 93 21.75 -15.24 -12.23
N VAL A 94 22.12 -13.96 -12.17
CA VAL A 94 21.39 -12.96 -11.37
C VAL A 94 19.96 -12.76 -11.89
N TYR A 95 19.80 -12.63 -13.20
CA TYR A 95 18.50 -12.46 -13.85
C TYR A 95 17.59 -13.66 -13.61
N TYR A 96 18.09 -14.87 -13.87
CA TYR A 96 17.31 -16.10 -13.71
C TYR A 96 16.83 -16.31 -12.27
N ASN A 97 17.70 -16.09 -11.29
CA ASN A 97 17.34 -16.21 -9.88
C ASN A 97 16.32 -15.16 -9.44
N TRP A 98 16.41 -13.93 -9.97
CA TRP A 98 15.39 -12.92 -9.72
C TRP A 98 14.04 -13.31 -10.35
N ARG A 99 14.06 -13.79 -11.59
CA ARG A 99 12.85 -14.16 -12.35
C ARG A 99 12.12 -15.36 -11.76
N ASN A 100 12.82 -16.20 -10.99
CA ASN A 100 12.22 -17.28 -10.20
C ASN A 100 11.50 -16.75 -8.96
N LEU A 101 10.34 -16.12 -9.20
CA LEU A 101 9.54 -15.45 -8.17
C LEU A 101 9.22 -16.32 -6.95
N ARG A 102 9.07 -17.64 -7.13
CA ARG A 102 8.75 -18.58 -6.04
C ARG A 102 9.87 -18.69 -5.00
N ASN A 103 11.11 -18.34 -5.36
CA ASN A 103 12.24 -18.37 -4.45
C ASN A 103 12.41 -17.05 -3.68
N LEU A 104 11.88 -15.93 -4.17
CA LEU A 104 12.08 -14.62 -3.54
C LEU A 104 11.62 -14.56 -2.07
N PRO A 105 10.47 -15.14 -1.66
CA PRO A 105 10.07 -15.16 -0.24
C PRO A 105 11.02 -15.89 0.70
N ARG A 106 11.88 -16.79 0.19
CA ARG A 106 12.88 -17.48 1.00
C ARG A 106 14.11 -16.61 1.27
N ILE A 107 14.30 -15.58 0.45
CA ILE A 107 15.49 -14.74 0.42
C ILE A 107 15.18 -13.35 1.00
N MET A 108 13.99 -12.83 0.70
CA MET A 108 13.51 -11.51 1.06
C MET A 108 12.45 -11.61 2.16
N SER A 109 12.84 -11.23 3.36
CA SER A 109 12.04 -11.40 4.58
C SER A 109 10.75 -10.56 4.62
N HIS A 110 10.67 -9.47 3.84
CA HIS A 110 9.43 -8.69 3.71
C HIS A 110 8.35 -9.39 2.89
N LEU A 111 8.72 -10.36 2.04
CA LEU A 111 7.80 -11.10 1.19
C LEU A 111 7.24 -12.30 1.96
N GLN A 112 5.93 -12.34 2.17
CA GLN A 112 5.28 -13.54 2.72
C GLN A 112 5.08 -14.59 1.63
N SER A 113 4.62 -14.17 0.46
CA SER A 113 4.46 -15.05 -0.71
C SER A 113 4.53 -14.26 -2.01
N VAL A 114 5.02 -14.94 -3.05
CA VAL A 114 4.92 -14.47 -4.44
C VAL A 114 4.50 -15.65 -5.29
N THR A 115 3.32 -15.57 -5.88
CA THR A 115 2.72 -16.65 -6.66
C THR A 115 2.63 -16.22 -8.12
N PRO A 116 3.44 -16.81 -9.03
CA PRO A 116 3.29 -16.54 -10.45
C PRO A 116 1.99 -17.16 -10.97
N GLU A 117 1.33 -16.44 -11.88
CA GLU A 117 0.14 -16.88 -12.61
C GLU A 117 0.49 -17.29 -14.05
N GLU A 118 -0.40 -18.00 -14.73
CA GLU A 118 -0.15 -18.59 -16.05
C GLU A 118 0.02 -17.54 -17.17
N ASP A 119 -0.47 -16.32 -16.99
CA ASP A 119 -0.50 -15.29 -18.02
C ASP A 119 0.60 -14.23 -17.88
N GLY A 120 1.64 -14.52 -17.09
CA GLY A 120 2.73 -13.59 -16.82
C GLY A 120 2.43 -12.57 -15.71
N ARG A 121 1.28 -12.72 -15.03
CA ARG A 121 0.99 -12.00 -13.79
C ARG A 121 1.61 -12.69 -12.58
N SER A 122 1.61 -12.00 -11.45
CA SER A 122 2.04 -12.55 -10.17
C SER A 122 1.28 -11.91 -9.02
N HIS A 123 0.87 -12.71 -8.05
CA HIS A 123 0.25 -12.26 -6.81
C HIS A 123 1.30 -12.12 -5.71
N TRP A 124 1.36 -10.95 -5.08
CA TRP A 124 2.34 -10.60 -4.06
C TRP A 124 1.66 -10.36 -2.73
N VAL A 125 2.19 -10.95 -1.67
CA VAL A 125 1.77 -10.68 -0.29
C VAL A 125 3.01 -10.27 0.50
N VAL A 126 2.97 -9.07 1.08
CA VAL A 126 4.10 -8.51 1.83
C VAL A 126 3.70 -8.12 3.23
N ARG A 127 4.68 -8.20 4.14
CA ARG A 127 4.55 -7.74 5.52
C ARG A 127 5.34 -6.45 5.70
N ALA A 128 4.64 -5.33 5.80
CA ALA A 128 5.30 -4.07 6.05
C ALA A 128 5.77 -3.96 7.51
N PRO A 129 6.99 -3.43 7.76
CA PRO A 129 7.52 -3.25 9.11
C PRO A 129 6.80 -2.11 9.85
N GLY A 130 6.61 -2.25 11.15
CA GLY A 130 5.99 -1.22 11.98
C GLY A 130 5.57 -1.72 13.36
N PRO A 131 5.14 -0.81 14.26
CA PRO A 131 4.64 -1.18 15.60
C PRO A 131 3.38 -2.06 15.51
N ILE A 132 2.60 -1.89 14.45
CA ILE A 132 1.51 -2.79 14.08
C ILE A 132 1.86 -3.29 12.66
N PRO A 133 2.26 -4.56 12.49
CA PRO A 133 2.57 -5.12 11.19
C PRO A 133 1.33 -5.07 10.29
N VAL A 134 1.49 -4.56 9.08
CA VAL A 134 0.41 -4.52 8.07
C VAL A 134 0.76 -5.48 6.96
N THR A 135 -0.16 -6.39 6.66
CA THR A 135 -0.08 -7.21 5.45
C THR A 135 -0.72 -6.45 4.30
N MET A 136 -0.05 -6.40 3.16
CA MET A 136 -0.56 -5.81 1.92
C MET A 136 -0.48 -6.84 0.81
N GLU A 137 -1.47 -6.83 -0.09
CA GLU A 137 -1.53 -7.74 -1.22
C GLU A 137 -1.83 -7.01 -2.54
N TRP A 138 -1.21 -7.45 -3.63
CA TRP A 138 -1.49 -6.93 -4.97
C TRP A 138 -1.14 -7.94 -6.05
N ASP A 139 -1.77 -7.77 -7.21
CA ASP A 139 -1.39 -8.46 -8.44
C ASP A 139 -0.48 -7.54 -9.25
N ALA A 140 0.65 -8.06 -9.72
CA ALA A 140 1.61 -7.36 -10.55
C ALA A 140 1.66 -7.97 -11.95
N GLU A 141 1.80 -7.12 -12.96
CA GLU A 141 2.01 -7.49 -14.36
C GLU A 141 3.36 -6.95 -14.85
N ILE A 142 4.05 -7.74 -15.68
CA ILE A 142 5.28 -7.31 -16.35
C ILE A 142 4.90 -6.39 -17.51
N VAL A 143 5.49 -5.19 -17.53
CA VAL A 143 5.20 -4.15 -18.54
C VAL A 143 6.29 -4.11 -19.61
N GLU A 144 7.53 -4.41 -19.23
CA GLU A 144 8.65 -4.53 -20.15
C GLU A 144 9.65 -5.55 -19.62
N GLU A 145 10.11 -6.45 -20.48
CA GLU A 145 11.12 -7.45 -20.15
C GLU A 145 12.14 -7.48 -21.29
N ARG A 146 13.40 -7.22 -20.95
CA ARG A 146 14.56 -7.42 -21.81
C ARG A 146 15.52 -8.29 -21.01
N GLU A 147 15.64 -9.54 -21.45
CA GLU A 147 16.40 -10.57 -20.75
C GLU A 147 17.80 -10.08 -20.41
N ASN A 148 18.25 -10.33 -19.18
CA ASN A 148 19.57 -9.93 -18.67
C ASN A 148 19.85 -8.40 -18.66
N GLU A 149 18.87 -7.55 -18.94
CA GLU A 149 19.07 -6.09 -19.01
C GLU A 149 18.05 -5.30 -18.19
N LEU A 150 16.77 -5.63 -18.30
CA LEU A 150 15.67 -4.82 -17.76
C LEU A 150 14.44 -5.67 -17.44
N LEU A 151 13.89 -5.47 -16.24
CA LEU A 151 12.56 -5.96 -15.88
C LEU A 151 11.75 -4.80 -15.29
N ARG A 152 10.60 -4.49 -15.89
CA ARG A 152 9.63 -3.50 -15.39
C ARG A 152 8.31 -4.17 -15.09
N TRP A 153 7.74 -3.84 -13.94
CA TRP A 153 6.45 -4.34 -13.52
C TRP A 153 5.62 -3.24 -12.88
N GLN A 154 4.31 -3.43 -12.88
CA GLN A 154 3.37 -2.54 -12.20
C GLN A 154 2.24 -3.32 -11.54
N SER A 155 1.66 -2.77 -10.49
CA SER A 155 0.48 -3.34 -9.86
C SER A 155 -0.78 -3.06 -10.68
N ARG A 156 -1.76 -3.97 -10.59
CA ARG A 156 -3.03 -3.90 -11.29
C ARG A 156 -3.94 -2.79 -10.76
N PRO A 157 -4.89 -2.30 -11.58
CA PRO A 157 -5.94 -1.40 -11.09
C PRO A 157 -6.78 -2.10 -10.03
N GLY A 158 -7.01 -1.43 -8.89
CA GLY A 158 -7.83 -1.96 -7.79
C GLY A 158 -7.06 -2.74 -6.73
N SER A 159 -5.75 -2.94 -6.88
CA SER A 159 -4.89 -3.49 -5.83
C SER A 159 -4.76 -2.55 -4.62
N ASP A 160 -4.44 -3.11 -3.44
CA ASP A 160 -4.27 -2.32 -2.21
C ASP A 160 -3.12 -1.31 -2.29
N VAL A 161 -2.13 -1.63 -3.13
CA VAL A 161 -0.90 -0.86 -3.33
C VAL A 161 -0.77 -0.50 -4.80
N ASP A 162 -0.60 0.78 -5.09
CA ASP A 162 -0.14 1.24 -6.40
C ASP A 162 1.38 1.19 -6.39
N ALA A 163 1.96 0.17 -7.03
CA ALA A 163 3.39 -0.09 -7.02
C ALA A 163 3.91 -0.22 -8.45
N TYR A 164 5.08 0.36 -8.69
CA TYR A 164 5.86 0.21 -9.90
C TYR A 164 7.28 -0.16 -9.49
N GLY A 165 7.85 -1.16 -10.17
CA GLY A 165 9.24 -1.52 -9.97
C GLY A 165 9.98 -1.66 -11.29
N GLU A 166 11.25 -1.33 -11.24
CA GLU A 166 12.20 -1.45 -12.34
C GLU A 166 13.50 -2.05 -11.80
N LEU A 167 13.99 -3.07 -12.50
CA LEU A 167 15.28 -3.68 -12.24
C LEU A 167 16.13 -3.55 -13.48
N ARG A 168 17.34 -3.05 -13.31
CA ARG A 168 18.35 -3.01 -14.35
C ARG A 168 19.52 -3.88 -13.97
N PHE A 169 19.96 -4.66 -14.94
CA PHE A 169 21.08 -5.57 -14.80
C PHE A 169 22.19 -5.05 -15.72
N ARG A 170 23.39 -4.83 -15.17
CA ARG A 170 24.55 -4.37 -15.92
C ARG A 170 25.78 -5.14 -15.50
N GLU A 171 26.73 -5.30 -16.41
CA GLU A 171 28.05 -5.80 -16.03
C GLU A 171 28.74 -4.82 -15.08
N ALA A 172 29.25 -5.34 -13.97
CA ALA A 172 29.97 -4.55 -12.98
C ALA A 172 31.37 -4.20 -13.50
N PRO A 173 31.84 -2.97 -13.30
CA PRO A 173 33.17 -2.56 -13.72
C PRO A 173 34.28 -3.46 -13.15
N GLY A 174 35.27 -3.77 -13.99
CA GLY A 174 36.41 -4.60 -13.60
C GLY A 174 36.10 -6.08 -13.45
N GLY A 175 35.03 -6.59 -14.07
CA GLY A 175 34.68 -8.01 -14.05
C GLY A 175 34.21 -8.50 -12.69
N ARG A 176 33.62 -7.62 -11.87
CA ARG A 176 33.17 -7.92 -10.50
C ARG A 176 31.78 -8.56 -10.43
N GLY A 177 31.30 -9.12 -11.55
CA GLY A 177 29.96 -9.69 -11.70
C GLY A 177 28.96 -8.69 -12.26
N THR A 178 27.83 -8.53 -11.58
CA THR A 178 26.65 -7.80 -12.07
C THR A 178 26.26 -6.68 -11.10
N GLU A 179 26.02 -5.48 -11.61
CA GLU A 179 25.30 -4.43 -10.90
C GLU A 179 23.79 -4.62 -11.11
N LEU A 180 23.08 -4.87 -10.00
CA LEU A 180 21.63 -4.92 -9.93
C LEU A 180 21.13 -3.61 -9.33
N GLU A 181 20.49 -2.80 -10.18
CA GLU A 181 19.87 -1.54 -9.80
C GLU A 181 18.35 -1.74 -9.66
N LEU A 182 17.81 -1.43 -8.49
CA LEU A 182 16.38 -1.47 -8.19
C LEU A 182 15.86 -0.03 -8.07
N GLU A 183 14.83 0.29 -8.84
CA GLU A 183 13.97 1.44 -8.59
C GLU A 183 12.56 0.95 -8.25
N LEU A 184 12.04 1.37 -7.11
CA LEU A 184 10.70 1.02 -6.64
C LEU A 184 9.96 2.30 -6.26
N SER A 185 8.76 2.47 -6.79
CA SER A 185 7.83 3.50 -6.36
C SER A 185 6.53 2.86 -5.93
N TYR A 186 6.02 3.24 -4.76
CA TYR A 186 4.69 2.82 -4.36
C TYR A 186 3.97 3.83 -3.48
N ASP A 187 2.64 3.74 -3.49
CA ASP A 187 1.77 4.51 -2.60
C ASP A 187 1.16 3.60 -1.52
N PRO A 188 1.50 3.83 -0.24
CA PRO A 188 0.92 3.03 0.84
C PRO A 188 -0.60 3.26 0.98
N PRO A 189 -1.35 2.24 1.45
CA PRO A 189 -2.77 2.36 1.71
C PRO A 189 -3.10 3.55 2.62
N GLY A 190 -4.11 4.33 2.23
CA GLY A 190 -4.60 5.45 3.04
C GLY A 190 -3.97 6.81 2.74
N GLY A 191 -3.07 6.94 1.75
CA GLY A 191 -2.71 8.20 1.08
C GLY A 191 -2.12 9.35 1.95
N VAL A 192 -1.93 9.15 3.25
CA VAL A 192 -1.63 10.21 4.24
C VAL A 192 -0.27 10.00 4.95
N VAL A 193 0.59 9.13 4.42
CA VAL A 193 1.80 8.69 5.15
C VAL A 193 3.01 9.63 4.96
N THR A 194 2.96 10.63 4.07
CA THR A 194 4.14 11.47 3.78
C THR A 194 4.31 12.69 4.71
N THR A 195 3.28 13.10 5.47
CA THR A 195 3.30 14.36 6.24
C THR A 195 3.35 14.19 7.77
N SER A 196 3.15 12.98 8.31
CA SER A 196 3.24 12.73 9.76
C SER A 196 4.59 12.12 10.18
N THR A 197 5.03 12.35 11.42
CA THR A 197 6.26 11.75 11.97
C THR A 197 6.24 10.22 11.91
N PHE A 198 5.08 9.61 12.14
CA PHE A 198 4.89 8.17 12.04
C PHE A 198 5.10 7.64 10.62
N GLY A 199 4.59 8.37 9.62
CA GLY A 199 4.74 7.94 8.24
C GLY A 199 6.16 8.08 7.69
N LYS A 200 6.91 9.10 8.13
CA LYS A 200 8.35 9.19 7.83
C LYS A 200 9.15 8.02 8.41
N MET A 201 8.82 7.59 9.64
CA MET A 201 9.48 6.42 10.25
C MET A 201 9.15 5.12 9.52
N PHE A 202 7.88 4.92 9.16
CA PHE A 202 7.44 3.77 8.35
C PHE A 202 8.16 3.71 7.00
N ASN A 203 8.27 4.84 6.30
CA ASN A 203 8.99 4.94 5.03
C ASN A 203 10.45 4.52 5.17
N LYS A 204 11.15 5.06 6.19
CA LYS A 204 12.55 4.69 6.48
C LYS A 204 12.71 3.22 6.83
N ALA A 205 11.80 2.66 7.63
CA ALA A 205 11.83 1.26 7.99
C ALA A 205 11.63 0.36 6.75
N THR A 206 10.74 0.76 5.84
CA THR A 206 10.50 0.02 4.59
C THR A 206 11.70 0.10 3.64
N GLU A 207 12.28 1.29 3.46
CA GLU A 207 13.51 1.48 2.69
C GLU A 207 14.64 0.59 3.24
N TYR A 208 14.89 0.66 4.56
CA TYR A 208 15.89 -0.18 5.21
C TYR A 208 15.65 -1.68 5.00
N GLN A 209 14.40 -2.13 5.11
CA GLN A 209 14.03 -3.53 4.92
C GLN A 209 14.32 -4.00 3.50
N ILE A 210 13.98 -3.21 2.48
CA ILE A 210 14.25 -3.53 1.08
C ILE A 210 15.75 -3.60 0.81
N MET A 211 16.54 -2.66 1.34
CA MET A 211 18.00 -2.72 1.23
C MET A 211 18.59 -4.00 1.85
N GLU A 212 18.07 -4.43 3.01
CA GLU A 212 18.53 -5.65 3.67
C GLU A 212 18.14 -6.91 2.88
N ASP A 213 16.98 -6.90 2.23
CA ASP A 213 16.54 -8.00 1.38
C ASP A 213 17.35 -8.09 0.08
N LEU A 214 17.76 -6.96 -0.51
CA LEU A 214 18.74 -6.94 -1.62
C LEU A 214 20.10 -7.51 -1.20
N ARG A 215 20.59 -7.18 0.00
CA ARG A 215 21.84 -7.76 0.54
C ARG A 215 21.69 -9.25 0.80
N SER A 216 20.54 -9.69 1.28
CA SER A 216 20.24 -11.11 1.49
C SER A 216 20.22 -11.86 0.16
N PHE A 217 19.64 -11.26 -0.88
CA PHE A 217 19.70 -11.78 -2.24
C PHE A 217 21.14 -11.91 -2.76
N LYS A 218 21.95 -10.85 -2.63
CA LYS A 218 23.39 -10.92 -2.95
C LYS A 218 24.08 -12.08 -2.23
N ARG A 219 23.90 -12.21 -0.91
CA ARG A 219 24.53 -13.28 -0.11
C ARG A 219 24.13 -14.67 -0.61
N VAL A 220 22.83 -14.91 -0.81
CA VAL A 220 22.33 -16.21 -1.29
C VAL A 220 22.94 -16.57 -2.64
N LEU A 221 23.04 -15.62 -3.57
CA LEU A 221 23.64 -15.90 -4.87
C LEU A 221 25.15 -16.12 -4.78
N GLU A 222 25.86 -15.38 -3.94
CA GLU A 222 27.32 -15.48 -3.83
C GLU A 222 27.77 -16.75 -3.08
N THR A 223 27.08 -17.11 -2.00
CA THR A 223 27.51 -18.20 -1.10
C THR A 223 26.64 -19.46 -1.18
N GLY A 224 25.43 -19.38 -1.75
CA GLY A 224 24.48 -20.49 -1.78
C GLY A 224 23.74 -20.72 -0.45
N GLU A 225 23.98 -19.90 0.57
CA GLU A 225 23.37 -20.05 1.90
C GLU A 225 22.19 -19.08 2.08
N VAL A 226 21.00 -19.62 2.36
CA VAL A 226 19.86 -18.83 2.86
C VAL A 226 20.13 -18.52 4.33
N PRO A 227 20.09 -17.24 4.77
CA PRO A 227 20.26 -16.93 6.19
C PRO A 227 19.05 -17.45 6.97
N THR A 228 19.21 -18.60 7.63
CA THR A 228 18.26 -19.12 8.61
C THR A 228 18.59 -18.56 9.99
N THR A 229 17.64 -17.86 10.61
CA THR A 229 17.73 -17.43 12.02
C THR A 229 17.35 -18.53 13.02
N GLU A 230 17.00 -19.74 12.57
CA GLU A 230 16.87 -20.90 13.44
C GLU A 230 18.26 -21.50 13.73
N GLY A 231 18.73 -21.34 14.98
CA GLY A 231 19.82 -22.15 15.51
C GLY A 231 21.08 -21.42 15.98
N GLN A 232 21.12 -20.10 16.09
CA GLN A 232 22.23 -19.46 16.81
C GLN A 232 22.10 -19.74 18.32
N PRO A 233 23.02 -20.53 18.93
CA PRO A 233 23.05 -20.63 20.38
C PRO A 233 23.49 -19.27 20.91
N SER A 234 22.59 -18.60 21.64
CA SER A 234 22.95 -17.41 22.40
C SER A 234 24.04 -17.82 23.39
N GLY A 235 25.29 -17.45 23.11
CA GLY A 235 26.40 -17.59 24.03
C GLY A 235 26.16 -16.69 25.24
N ARG A 236 25.38 -17.18 26.21
CA ARG A 236 25.46 -16.72 27.60
C ARG A 236 26.52 -17.59 28.25
N LEU A 237 27.68 -16.97 28.45
CA LEU A 237 28.67 -17.37 29.45
C LEU A 237 28.07 -17.24 30.85
#